data_AF-A0A0Q7WXP0-F1
#
_entry.id   AF-A0A0Q7WXP0-F1
#
_cell.length_a   1.000
_cell.length_b   1.000
_cell.length_c   1.000
_cell.angle_alpha   90.00
_cell.angle_beta   90.00
_cell.angle_gamma   90.00
#
_symmetry.space_group_name_H-M   'P 1'
#
loop_
_entity.id
_entity.type
_entity.pdbx_description
1 polymer ?
#
loop_
_entity_poly.entity_id
_entity_poly.type
_entity_poly.pdbx_seq_one_letter_code
_entity_poly.pdbx_strand_id
1 'polypeptide(L)'
;MHNLTRITAFLQEMRLDCLTTQVQAIWPCGKYEQMRLHCFPDAESARVFQKRFGGEFFDPKKDREGGRTQGAWRREGEYRRILDLGDLHVPELLRN
;
A
#
# COMPACT_ATOMS: atom_id res chain seq x y z
N MET A 1 7.85 4.10 17.76
CA MET A 1 8.59 3.22 16.81
C MET A 1 8.12 3.56 15.40
N HIS A 2 9.03 3.84 14.46
CA HIS A 2 8.67 4.31 13.11
C HIS A 2 8.02 3.18 12.28
N ASN A 3 7.03 3.49 11.43
CA ASN A 3 6.28 2.49 10.67
C ASN A 3 7.17 1.56 9.82
N LEU A 4 8.23 2.11 9.20
CA LEU A 4 9.17 1.29 8.44
C LEU A 4 9.87 0.25 9.32
N THR A 5 10.26 0.60 10.55
CA THR A 5 10.88 -0.33 11.50
C THR A 5 9.96 -1.50 11.83
N ARG A 6 8.65 -1.23 12.02
CA ARG A 6 7.65 -2.29 12.25
C ARG A 6 7.52 -3.23 11.08
N ILE A 7 7.48 -2.69 9.87
CA ILE A 7 7.40 -3.46 8.62
C ILE A 7 8.65 -4.33 8.46
N THR A 8 9.85 -3.76 8.60
CA THR A 8 11.10 -4.50 8.46
C THR A 8 11.23 -5.63 9.48
N ALA A 9 10.89 -5.37 10.75
CA ALA A 9 10.94 -6.40 11.79
C ALA A 9 9.97 -7.56 11.50
N PHE A 10 8.75 -7.26 11.05
CA PHE A 10 7.77 -8.28 10.68
C PHE A 10 8.22 -9.13 9.49
N LEU A 11 8.79 -8.50 8.45
CA LEU A 11 9.30 -9.22 7.28
C LEU A 11 10.44 -10.18 7.67
N GLN A 12 11.33 -9.75 8.57
CA GLN A 12 12.40 -10.60 9.10
C GLN A 12 11.86 -11.76 9.94
N GLU A 13 10.91 -11.50 10.83
CA GLU A 13 10.28 -12.51 11.69
C GLU A 13 9.57 -13.59 10.86
N MET A 14 8.81 -13.17 9.84
CA MET A 14 8.05 -14.05 8.97
C MET A 14 8.90 -14.67 7.84
N ARG A 15 10.19 -14.29 7.74
CA ARG A 15 11.10 -14.69 6.64
C ARG A 15 10.54 -14.40 5.25
N LEU A 16 9.93 -13.23 5.11
CA LEU A 16 9.33 -12.76 3.86
C LEU A 16 10.22 -11.69 3.23
N ASP A 17 10.41 -11.81 1.91
CA ASP A 17 11.03 -10.77 1.10
C ASP A 17 9.95 -10.03 0.30
N CYS A 18 10.10 -8.70 0.20
CA CYS A 18 9.24 -7.88 -0.63
C CYS A 18 10.01 -6.74 -1.29
N LEU A 19 9.63 -6.38 -2.52
CA LEU A 19 10.08 -5.15 -3.14
C LEU A 19 9.14 -4.02 -2.72
N THR A 20 9.70 -2.91 -2.26
CA THR A 20 8.91 -1.70 -2.00
C THR A 20 8.96 -0.77 -3.20
N THR A 21 7.80 -0.39 -3.72
CA THR A 21 7.64 0.60 -4.80
C THR A 21 6.49 1.56 -4.49
N GLN A 22 6.13 2.42 -5.44
CA GLN A 22 5.06 3.40 -5.31
C GLN A 22 4.11 3.38 -6.50
N VAL A 23 2.87 3.80 -6.27
CA VAL A 23 1.89 4.07 -7.32
C VAL A 23 1.10 5.32 -6.97
N GLN A 24 0.82 6.14 -7.98
CA GLN A 24 -0.10 7.26 -7.82
C GLN A 24 -1.53 6.75 -7.88
N ALA A 25 -2.25 6.79 -6.76
CA ALA A 25 -3.69 6.55 -6.71
C ALA A 25 -4.43 7.84 -7.06
N ILE A 26 -5.37 7.80 -7.99
CA ILE A 26 -6.16 8.96 -8.44
C ILE A 26 -7.65 8.64 -8.32
N TRP A 27 -8.40 9.50 -7.63
CA TRP A 27 -9.85 9.38 -7.44
C TRP A 27 -10.64 10.19 -8.48
N PRO A 28 -11.94 9.89 -8.69
CA PRO A 28 -12.80 10.60 -9.63
C PRO A 28 -12.89 12.11 -9.37
N CYS A 29 -12.75 12.54 -8.12
CA CYS A 29 -12.73 13.97 -7.74
C CYS A 29 -11.41 14.69 -8.07
N GLY A 30 -10.46 14.02 -8.72
CA GLY A 30 -9.16 14.57 -9.10
C GLY A 30 -8.11 14.59 -7.98
N LYS A 31 -8.48 14.18 -6.76
CA LYS A 31 -7.52 13.95 -5.67
C LYS A 31 -6.58 12.81 -6.04
N TYR A 32 -5.32 12.93 -5.65
CA TYR A 32 -4.35 11.86 -5.81
C TYR A 32 -3.49 11.71 -4.56
N GLU A 33 -2.99 10.49 -4.34
CA GLU A 33 -2.03 10.18 -3.29
C GLU A 33 -0.94 9.25 -3.83
N GLN A 34 0.29 9.41 -3.31
CA GLN A 34 1.35 8.44 -3.53
C GLN A 34 1.22 7.30 -2.53
N MET A 35 0.79 6.15 -3.02
CA MET A 35 0.64 4.93 -2.23
C MET A 35 1.92 4.10 -2.31
N ARG A 36 2.34 3.53 -1.18
CA ARG A 36 3.44 2.55 -1.14
C ARG A 36 2.89 1.17 -1.48
N LEU A 37 3.57 0.47 -2.38
CA LEU A 37 3.28 -0.92 -2.72
C LEU A 37 4.35 -1.82 -2.11
N HIS A 38 3.91 -2.89 -1.45
CA HIS A 38 4.74 -3.98 -0.99
C HIS A 38 4.48 -5.19 -1.89
N CYS A 39 5.43 -5.48 -2.78
CA CYS A 39 5.32 -6.51 -3.80
C CYS A 39 5.94 -7.81 -3.31
N PHE A 40 5.11 -8.85 -3.18
CA PHE A 40 5.52 -10.18 -2.75
C PHE A 40 5.57 -11.15 -3.94
N PRO A 41 6.40 -12.21 -3.88
CA PRO A 41 6.51 -13.20 -4.96
C PRO A 41 5.23 -14.03 -5.15
N ASP A 42 4.42 -14.16 -4.10
CA ASP A 42 3.19 -14.95 -4.11
C ASP A 42 2.05 -14.26 -3.31
N ALA A 43 0.83 -14.72 -3.55
CA ALA A 43 -0.37 -14.16 -2.96
C ALA A 43 -0.53 -14.50 -1.46
N GLU A 44 0.08 -15.58 -0.98
CA GLU A 44 0.00 -15.99 0.43
C GLU A 44 0.82 -15.05 1.31
N SER A 45 2.05 -14.75 0.91
CA SER A 45 2.93 -13.76 1.52
C SER A 45 2.25 -12.39 1.59
N ALA A 46 1.60 -11.96 0.52
CA ALA A 46 0.84 -10.71 0.50
C ALA A 46 -0.37 -10.74 1.47
N ARG A 47 -1.09 -11.86 1.58
CA ARG A 47 -2.18 -12.03 2.55
C ARG A 47 -1.68 -11.98 4.00
N VAL A 48 -0.54 -12.61 4.29
CA VAL A 48 0.09 -12.56 5.61
C VAL A 48 0.43 -11.13 6.00
N PHE A 49 1.02 -10.37 5.07
CA PHE A 49 1.32 -8.95 5.28
C PHE A 49 0.06 -8.12 5.48
N GLN A 50 -0.94 -8.27 4.61
CA GLN A 50 -2.21 -7.55 4.69
C GLN A 50 -2.95 -7.83 6.00
N LYS A 51 -2.93 -9.07 6.48
CA LYS A 51 -3.55 -9.43 7.76
C LYS A 51 -2.93 -8.68 8.95
N ARG A 52 -1.62 -8.38 8.88
CA ARG A 52 -0.89 -7.66 9.93
C ARG A 52 -1.04 -6.15 9.85
N PHE A 53 -0.90 -5.59 8.65
CA PHE A 53 -0.78 -4.15 8.44
C PHE A 53 -1.95 -3.53 7.67
N GLY A 54 -2.98 -4.30 7.35
CA GLY A 54 -4.09 -3.88 6.51
C GLY A 54 -3.65 -3.62 5.06
N GLY A 55 -4.45 -2.81 4.36
CA GLY A 55 -4.22 -2.41 2.98
C GLY A 55 -5.07 -3.15 1.98
N GLU A 56 -4.87 -2.82 0.72
CA GLU A 56 -5.62 -3.34 -0.40
C GLU A 56 -4.72 -4.14 -1.32
N PHE A 57 -5.25 -5.21 -1.91
CA PHE A 57 -4.55 -5.91 -2.97
C PHE A 57 -4.45 -5.00 -4.18
N PHE A 58 -3.30 -5.08 -4.84
CA PHE A 58 -2.99 -4.36 -6.07
C PHE A 58 -2.61 -5.39 -7.14
N ASP A 59 -3.41 -5.49 -8.19
CA ASP A 59 -3.15 -6.26 -9.39
C ASP A 59 -2.63 -5.31 -10.48
N PRO A 60 -1.33 -5.30 -10.78
CA PRO A 60 -0.74 -4.37 -11.74
C PRO A 60 -1.37 -4.43 -13.14
N LYS A 61 -2.00 -5.56 -13.53
CA LYS A 61 -2.64 -5.70 -14.85
C LYS A 61 -3.99 -5.02 -14.91
N LYS A 62 -4.73 -4.99 -13.80
CA LYS A 62 -6.08 -4.43 -13.71
C LYS A 62 -6.07 -3.00 -13.19
N ASP A 63 -5.28 -2.76 -12.16
CA ASP A 63 -5.32 -1.53 -11.38
C ASP A 63 -4.52 -0.41 -12.02
N ARG A 64 -3.46 -0.72 -12.77
CA ARG A 64 -2.76 0.30 -13.55
C ARG A 64 -3.59 0.66 -14.76
N GLU A 65 -3.66 1.97 -15.03
CA GLU A 65 -4.30 2.51 -16.23
C GLU A 65 -3.87 1.76 -17.50
N GLY A 66 -4.80 0.99 -18.07
CA GLY A 66 -4.57 0.16 -19.27
C GLY A 66 -3.47 -0.90 -19.10
N GLY A 67 -3.17 -1.34 -17.88
CA GLY A 67 -2.08 -2.28 -17.58
C GLY A 67 -0.67 -1.73 -17.78
N ARG A 68 -0.51 -0.41 -17.95
CA ARG A 68 0.80 0.23 -18.21
C ARG A 68 1.72 0.13 -17.00
N THR A 69 3.00 -0.17 -17.20
CA THR A 69 3.99 -0.28 -16.10
C THR A 69 4.11 0.97 -15.21
N GLN A 70 3.89 2.17 -15.78
CA GLN A 70 3.89 3.45 -15.05
C GLN A 70 2.49 4.07 -14.95
N GLY A 71 1.44 3.30 -15.22
CA GLY A 71 0.06 3.77 -15.11
C GLY A 71 -0.32 4.09 -13.67
N ALA A 72 -1.10 5.16 -13.50
CA ALA A 72 -1.72 5.48 -12.22
C ALA A 72 -2.76 4.41 -11.83
N TRP A 73 -3.01 4.26 -10.53
CA TRP A 73 -4.11 3.48 -10.03
C TRP A 73 -5.38 4.32 -10.02
N ARG A 74 -6.28 4.07 -10.97
CA ARG A 74 -7.59 4.73 -11.00
C ARG A 74 -8.48 4.11 -9.95
N ARG A 75 -8.76 4.85 -8.88
CA ARG A 75 -9.59 4.41 -7.76
C ARG A 75 -11.06 4.56 -8.13
N GLU A 76 -11.86 3.62 -7.66
CA GLU A 76 -13.31 3.70 -7.69
C GLU A 76 -13.82 4.26 -6.36
N GLY A 77 -14.89 5.06 -6.41
CA GLY A 77 -15.53 5.62 -5.21
C GLY A 77 -14.93 6.92 -4.69
N GLU A 78 -15.27 7.26 -3.45
CA GLU A 78 -14.91 8.54 -2.83
C GLU A 78 -13.51 8.49 -2.20
N TYR A 79 -12.80 9.61 -2.29
CA TYR A 79 -11.54 9.79 -1.60
C TYR A 79 -11.75 9.85 -0.09
N ARG A 80 -11.03 8.99 0.65
CA ARG A 80 -10.92 9.03 2.11
C ARG A 80 -9.46 8.93 2.50
N ARG A 81 -8.97 9.90 3.27
CA ARG A 81 -7.59 9.91 3.76
C ARG A 81 -7.38 8.73 4.71
N ILE A 82 -6.38 7.91 4.42
CA ILE A 82 -6.00 6.77 5.27
C ILE A 82 -4.97 7.26 6.29
N LEU A 83 -5.42 7.44 7.54
CA LEU A 83 -4.53 7.83 8.64
C LEU A 83 -3.95 6.63 9.38
N ASP A 84 -4.68 5.52 9.38
CA ASP A 84 -4.32 4.31 10.09
C ASP A 84 -4.65 3.09 9.21
N LEU A 85 -3.79 2.08 9.26
CA LEU A 85 -3.91 0.86 8.48
C LEU A 85 -3.30 -0.31 9.27
N GLY A 86 -4.18 -1.13 9.85
CA GLY A 86 -3.76 -2.16 10.81
C GLY A 86 -2.89 -1.54 11.91
N ASP A 87 -1.67 -2.06 12.04
CA ASP A 87 -0.68 -1.57 12.99
C ASP A 87 0.04 -0.27 12.57
N LEU A 88 -0.12 0.20 11.34
CA LEU A 88 0.53 1.41 10.84
C LEU A 88 -0.33 2.62 11.14
N HIS A 89 0.29 3.69 11.64
CA HIS A 89 -0.41 4.95 11.93
C HIS A 89 0.41 6.14 11.43
N VAL A 90 -0.28 7.15 10.90
CA VAL A 90 0.33 8.44 10.58
C VAL A 90 0.46 9.23 11.90
N PRO A 91 1.68 9.66 12.29
CA PRO A 91 1.87 10.49 13.49
C PRO A 91 1.03 11.77 13.47
N GLU A 92 0.54 12.20 14.62
CA GLU A 92 -0.36 13.37 14.75
C GLU A 92 0.21 14.64 14.10
N LEU A 93 1.52 14.86 14.24
CA LEU A 93 2.23 15.98 13.62
C LEU A 93 2.10 16.03 12.08
N LEU A 94 1.76 14.90 11.45
CA LEU A 94 1.60 14.75 10.00
C LEU A 94 0.13 14.63 9.56
N ARG A 95 -0.83 14.74 10.50
CA ARG A 95 -2.28 14.59 10.23
C ARG A 95 -2.96 15.88 9.74
N ASN A 96 -2.24 17.00 9.70
CA ASN A 96 -2.69 18.33 9.23
C ASN A 96 -3.54 18.26 7.97
#